data_AF-A0A3G6JA77-F1
#
_entry.id   AF-A0A3G6JA77-F1
#
_cell.length_a   1.000
_cell.length_b   1.000
_cell.length_c   1.000
_cell.angle_alpha   90.00
_cell.angle_beta   90.00
_cell.angle_gamma   90.00
#
_symmetry.space_group_name_H-M   'P 1'
#
loop_
_entity.id
_entity.type
_entity.pdbx_description
1 polymer ?
#
loop_
_entity_poly.entity_id
_entity_poly.type
_entity_poly.pdbx_seq_one_letter_code
_entity_poly.pdbx_strand_id
1 'polypeptide(L)'
;MKARTKTAGAFDIRNIIGALLGLYGILLLGTWMFIDPVDTRDSMKHEIDNLWVGLVLLGVAIGFFVWTKLAPIVVATPDTTDLD
;
A
#
# COMPACT_ATOMS: atom_id res chain seq x y z
N MET A 1 -19.57 25.98 20.14
CA MET A 1 -18.42 25.06 20.27
C MET A 1 -17.95 24.66 18.88
N LYS A 2 -16.65 24.74 18.58
CA LYS A 2 -16.06 24.32 17.30
C LYS A 2 -15.28 23.04 17.57
N ALA A 3 -15.86 21.90 17.23
CA ALA A 3 -15.22 20.59 17.42
C ALA A 3 -13.85 20.57 16.70
N ARG A 4 -12.77 20.24 17.42
CA ARG A 4 -11.47 20.00 16.78
C ARG A 4 -11.48 18.61 16.15
N THR A 5 -11.54 18.57 14.83
CA THR A 5 -11.40 17.33 14.05
C THR A 5 -9.92 17.02 13.87
N LYS A 6 -9.47 15.86 14.36
CA LYS A 6 -8.10 15.38 14.17
C LYS A 6 -8.16 14.24 13.15
N THR A 7 -7.63 14.46 11.96
CA THR A 7 -7.49 13.38 10.98
C THR A 7 -6.52 12.33 11.54
N ALA A 8 -6.94 11.08 11.67
CA ALA A 8 -6.05 9.94 11.96
C ALA A 8 -5.20 9.55 10.73
N GLY A 9 -4.83 10.54 9.90
CA GLY A 9 -4.57 10.37 8.47
C GLY A 9 -3.27 9.65 8.12
N ALA A 10 -2.32 9.56 9.05
CA ALA A 10 -1.05 8.86 8.82
C ALA A 10 -1.15 7.35 9.11
N PHE A 11 -2.08 6.91 9.97
CA PHE A 11 -2.26 5.51 10.38
C PHE A 11 -3.53 4.87 9.80
N ASP A 12 -3.93 5.29 8.60
CA ASP A 12 -5.00 4.60 7.87
C ASP A 12 -4.48 3.25 7.36
N ILE A 13 -5.22 2.17 7.65
CA ILE A 13 -4.87 0.81 7.21
C ILE A 13 -4.69 0.73 5.69
N ARG A 14 -5.41 1.54 4.91
CA ARG A 14 -5.30 1.59 3.44
C ARG A 14 -3.95 2.11 2.99
N ASN A 15 -3.37 3.09 3.69
CA ASN A 15 -2.02 3.57 3.41
C ASN A 15 -0.97 2.50 3.75
N ILE A 16 -1.16 1.76 4.84
CA ILE A 16 -0.25 0.67 5.24
C ILE A 16 -0.29 -0.45 4.19
N ILE A 17 -1.50 -0.91 3.82
CA ILE A 17 -1.68 -1.93 2.78
C ILE A 17 -1.09 -1.45 1.45
N GLY A 18 -1.41 -0.24 1.01
CA GLY A 18 -0.87 0.34 -0.22
C GLY A 18 0.66 0.42 -0.21
N ALA A 19 1.27 0.83 0.90
CA ALA A 19 2.73 0.92 1.02
C ALA A 19 3.40 -0.46 1.01
N LEU A 20 2.84 -1.46 1.70
CA LEU A 20 3.37 -2.82 1.71
C LEU A 20 3.27 -3.48 0.34
N LEU A 21 2.11 -3.37 -0.33
CA LEU A 21 1.92 -3.88 -1.69
C LEU A 21 2.85 -3.17 -2.69
N GLY A 22 2.97 -1.84 -2.58
CA GLY A 22 3.84 -1.04 -3.44
C GLY A 22 5.31 -1.40 -3.28
N LEU A 23 5.79 -1.50 -2.03
CA LEU A 23 7.15 -1.91 -1.72
C LEU A 23 7.44 -3.32 -2.27
N TYR A 24 6.53 -4.27 -2.05
CA TYR A 24 6.72 -5.64 -2.55
C TYR A 24 6.68 -5.69 -4.09
N GLY A 25 5.81 -4.92 -4.74
CA GLY A 25 5.79 -4.79 -6.20
C GLY A 25 7.10 -4.26 -6.76
N ILE A 26 7.70 -3.25 -6.12
CA ILE A 26 9.04 -2.74 -6.50
C ILE A 26 10.10 -3.83 -6.35
N LEU A 27 10.05 -4.64 -5.28
CA LEU A 27 10.98 -5.74 -5.09
C LEU A 27 10.87 -6.76 -6.23
N LEU A 28 9.65 -7.13 -6.66
CA LEU A 28 9.45 -8.07 -7.77
C LEU A 28 9.92 -7.52 -9.12
N LEU A 29 9.76 -6.22 -9.36
CA LEU A 29 10.35 -5.59 -10.54
C LEU A 29 11.88 -5.62 -10.47
N GLY A 30 12.45 -5.36 -9.29
CA GLY A 30 13.89 -5.47 -9.05
C GLY A 30 14.42 -6.88 -9.28
N THR A 31 13.71 -7.92 -8.83
CA THR A 31 14.12 -9.30 -9.10
C THR A 31 14.05 -9.62 -10.58
N TRP A 32 13.01 -9.19 -11.30
CA TRP A 32 12.92 -9.37 -12.74
C TRP A 32 14.01 -8.64 -13.53
N MET A 33 14.43 -7.45 -13.09
CA MET A 33 15.44 -6.65 -13.82
C MET A 33 16.89 -7.04 -13.52
N PHE A 34 17.19 -7.47 -12.29
CA PHE A 34 18.55 -7.55 -11.79
C PHE A 34 18.99 -8.96 -11.35
N ILE A 35 18.06 -9.91 -11.25
CA ILE A 35 18.38 -11.28 -10.85
C ILE A 35 18.22 -12.19 -12.06
N ASP A 36 19.32 -12.78 -12.50
CA ASP A 36 19.32 -13.77 -13.59
C ASP A 36 18.49 -15.01 -13.21
N PRO A 37 17.86 -15.65 -14.20
CA PRO A 37 17.15 -16.91 -13.95
C PRO A 37 18.19 -17.93 -13.56
N VAL A 38 18.08 -18.46 -12.35
CA VAL A 38 18.72 -19.75 -12.04
C VAL A 38 18.06 -20.78 -12.95
N ASP A 39 18.71 -21.07 -14.07
CA ASP A 39 18.36 -21.98 -15.17
C ASP A 39 16.95 -22.60 -15.02
N THR A 40 15.93 -21.83 -15.38
CA THR A 40 14.51 -22.16 -15.16
C THR A 40 13.95 -23.11 -16.22
N ARG A 41 14.82 -23.75 -17.01
CA ARG A 41 14.44 -24.62 -18.14
C ARG A 41 13.49 -25.77 -17.76
N ASP A 42 13.57 -26.24 -16.51
CA ASP A 42 12.70 -27.30 -15.96
C ASP A 42 11.82 -26.83 -14.80
N SER A 43 11.82 -25.53 -14.46
CA SER A 43 11.07 -25.03 -13.33
C SER A 43 9.71 -24.49 -13.75
N MET A 44 8.72 -24.73 -12.89
CA MET A 44 7.32 -24.29 -13.08
C MET A 44 7.14 -22.77 -12.95
N LYS A 45 8.23 -22.01 -12.76
CA LYS A 45 8.21 -20.58 -12.45
C LYS A 45 9.04 -19.83 -13.48
N HIS A 46 8.41 -18.90 -14.17
CA HIS A 46 9.07 -18.05 -15.14
C HIS A 46 9.39 -16.69 -14.53
N GLU A 47 10.49 -16.09 -14.95
CA GLU A 47 10.90 -14.77 -14.43
C GLU A 47 9.90 -13.68 -14.73
N ILE A 48 9.24 -13.79 -15.88
CA ILE A 48 8.20 -12.88 -16.33
C ILE A 48 7.00 -12.85 -15.38
N ASP A 49 6.83 -13.88 -14.53
CA ASP A 49 5.80 -13.90 -13.51
C ASP A 49 6.02 -12.78 -12.48
N ASN A 50 7.28 -12.52 -12.11
CA ASN A 50 7.62 -11.43 -11.19
C ASN A 50 7.26 -10.05 -11.79
N LEU A 51 7.46 -9.87 -13.11
CA LEU A 51 7.07 -8.64 -13.80
C LEU A 51 5.57 -8.41 -13.72
N TRP A 52 4.76 -9.40 -14.13
CA TRP A 52 3.31 -9.27 -14.16
C TRP A 52 2.73 -9.08 -12.76
N VAL A 53 3.16 -9.89 -11.79
CA VAL A 53 2.71 -9.77 -10.40
C VAL A 53 3.14 -8.42 -9.82
N GLY A 54 4.38 -7.97 -10.08
CA GLY A 54 4.87 -6.66 -9.66
C GLY A 54 4.02 -5.51 -10.20
N LEU A 55 3.70 -5.52 -11.50
CA LEU A 55 2.86 -4.49 -12.13
C LEU A 55 1.43 -4.46 -11.55
N VAL A 56 0.82 -5.63 -11.33
CA VAL A 56 -0.52 -5.71 -10.71
C VAL A 56 -0.49 -5.16 -9.29
N LEU A 57 0.51 -5.53 -8.49
CA LEU A 57 0.67 -5.02 -7.12
C LEU A 57 0.85 -3.51 -7.08
N LEU A 58 1.64 -2.94 -7.99
CA LEU A 58 1.79 -1.48 -8.10
C LEU A 58 0.48 -0.81 -8.50
N GLY A 59 -0.27 -1.37 -9.45
CA GLY A 59 -1.58 -0.87 -9.83
C GLY A 59 -2.56 -0.85 -8.64
N VAL A 60 -2.61 -1.94 -7.87
CA VAL A 60 -3.44 -2.02 -6.66
C VAL A 60 -2.98 -1.02 -5.60
N ALA A 61 -1.68 -0.91 -5.34
CA ALA A 61 -1.12 0.05 -4.39
C ALA A 61 -1.50 1.51 -4.73
N ILE A 62 -1.39 1.89 -6.01
CA ILE A 62 -1.85 3.19 -6.51
C ILE A 62 -3.34 3.36 -6.24
N GLY A 63 -4.15 2.34 -6.53
CA GLY A 63 -5.59 2.34 -6.23
C GLY A 63 -5.89 2.61 -4.76
N PHE A 64 -5.15 2.00 -3.83
CA PHE A 64 -5.30 2.24 -2.39
C PHE A 64 -4.96 3.70 -2.02
N PHE A 65 -3.87 4.26 -2.54
CA PHE A 65 -3.51 5.66 -2.26
C PHE A 65 -4.46 6.67 -2.88
N VAL A 66 -4.99 6.38 -4.08
CA VAL A 66 -6.03 7.20 -4.70
C VAL A 66 -7.31 7.13 -3.86
N TRP A 67 -7.68 5.94 -3.38
CA TRP A 67 -8.84 5.77 -2.51
C TRP A 67 -8.71 6.57 -1.21
N THR A 68 -7.55 6.55 -0.54
CA THR A 68 -7.38 7.33 0.71
C THR A 68 -7.52 8.82 0.48
N LYS A 69 -7.07 9.32 -0.68
CA LYS A 69 -7.27 10.72 -1.10
C LYS A 69 -8.74 11.05 -1.37
N LEU A 70 -9.48 10.13 -2.01
CA LEU A 70 -10.90 10.34 -2.37
C LEU A 70 -11.85 10.19 -1.17
N ALA A 71 -11.53 9.31 -0.21
CA ALA A 71 -12.39 9.00 0.94
C ALA A 71 -11.60 9.06 2.26
N PRO A 72 -11.25 10.26 2.76
CA PRO A 72 -10.45 10.42 3.99
C PRO A 72 -11.23 10.06 5.26
N ILE A 73 -10.59 9.34 6.19
CA ILE A 73 -11.17 9.01 7.49
C ILE A 73 -10.91 10.13 8.49
N VAL A 74 -11.98 10.69 9.07
CA VAL A 74 -11.93 11.77 10.05
C VAL A 74 -12.33 11.21 11.41
N VAL A 75 -11.48 11.41 12.42
CA VAL A 75 -11.76 10.98 13.79
C VAL A 75 -12.16 12.21 14.61
N ALA A 76 -13.35 12.18 15.19
CA ALA A 76 -13.78 13.19 16.16
C ALA A 76 -13.05 12.96 17.47
N THR A 77 -12.42 14.00 18.03
CA THR A 77 -11.86 13.92 19.38
C THR A 77 -12.94 14.38 20.35
N PRO A 78 -13.33 13.58 21.36
CA PRO A 78 -14.26 14.05 22.39
C PRO A 78 -13.60 15.18 23.18
N ASP A 79 -14.31 16.28 23.40
CA ASP A 79 -13.87 17.34 24.28
C ASP A 79 -13.73 16.76 25.71
N THR A 80 -12.55 16.84 26.31
CA THR A 80 -12.29 16.38 27.70
C THR A 80 -12.88 17.35 28.74
N THR A 81 -14.05 17.94 28.48
CA THR A 81 -14.68 18.97 29.33
C THR A 81 -15.77 18.45 30.28
N ASP A 82 -15.91 17.13 30.42
CA ASP A 82 -16.95 16.53 31.28
C ASP A 82 -16.39 15.97 32.60
N LEU A 83 -15.28 16.53 33.11
CA LEU A 83 -14.70 16.19 34.42
C LEU A 83 -14.62 17.38 35.41
N ASP A 84 -15.53 18.34 35.30
CA ASP A 84 -15.83 19.30 36.39
C ASP A 84 -17.00 18.80 37.25
#